data_AF-A0A5D4G9M5-F1
#
_entry.id   AF-A0A5D4G9M5-F1
#
_cell.length_a   1.000
_cell.length_b   1.000
_cell.length_c   1.000
_cell.angle_alpha   90.00
_cell.angle_beta   90.00
_cell.angle_gamma   90.00
#
_symmetry.space_group_name_H-M   'P 1'
#
loop_
_entity.id
_entity.type
_entity.pdbx_description
1 polymer ?
#
loop_
_entity_poly.entity_id
_entity_poly.type
_entity_poly.pdbx_seq_one_letter_code
_entity_poly.pdbx_strand_id
1 'polypeptide(L)'
;MEITELIRHDIFDLFENGCIEQIYFGSDKKYFYPYYGRLKEIDFLKRIYPLENMVTTDERFNNVDEEMWQHTINNDTWNFGWVFNDSRFDLMDGPDSTLLEFLCEVFHPISITQG
;
A
#
# COMPACT_ATOMS: atom_id res chain seq x y z
N MET A 1 -22.93 -4.03 -2.51
CA MET A 1 -21.91 -4.88 -1.86
C MET A 1 -21.10 -3.94 -1.02
N GLU A 2 -20.87 -4.27 0.24
CA GLU A 2 -20.13 -3.45 1.20
C GLU A 2 -18.88 -4.24 1.59
N ILE A 3 -17.70 -3.63 1.49
CA ILE A 3 -16.44 -4.25 1.91
C ILE A 3 -16.32 -4.04 3.42
N THR A 4 -16.66 -5.08 4.18
CA THR A 4 -16.58 -5.05 5.65
C THR A 4 -15.14 -4.85 6.13
N GLU A 5 -14.97 -4.28 7.32
CA GLU A 5 -13.66 -4.12 7.99
C GLU A 5 -12.84 -5.42 8.00
N LEU A 6 -13.46 -6.57 8.29
CA LEU A 6 -12.80 -7.88 8.25
C LEU A 6 -12.15 -8.18 6.89
N ILE A 7 -12.85 -7.89 5.79
CA ILE A 7 -12.33 -8.10 4.44
C ILE A 7 -11.16 -7.14 4.16
N ARG A 8 -11.20 -5.91 4.69
CA ARG A 8 -10.09 -4.95 4.55
C ARG A 8 -8.86 -5.46 5.26
N HIS A 9 -9.01 -5.91 6.51
CA HIS A 9 -7.92 -6.56 7.26
C HIS A 9 -7.36 -7.77 6.52
N ASP A 10 -8.20 -8.66 5.99
CA ASP A 10 -7.74 -9.83 5.23
C ASP A 10 -6.97 -9.43 3.95
N ILE A 11 -7.39 -8.36 3.27
CA ILE A 11 -6.69 -7.82 2.10
C ILE A 11 -5.33 -7.23 2.50
N PHE A 12 -5.26 -6.46 3.58
CA PHE A 12 -4.02 -5.86 4.05
C PHE A 12 -3.05 -6.91 4.58
N ASP A 13 -3.55 -7.91 5.33
CA ASP A 13 -2.78 -9.07 5.76
C ASP A 13 -2.20 -9.82 4.57
N LEU A 14 -2.96 -10.01 3.49
CA LEU A 14 -2.42 -10.60 2.26
C LEU A 14 -1.25 -9.79 1.68
N PHE A 15 -1.29 -8.46 1.70
CA PHE A 15 -0.20 -7.63 1.20
C PHE A 15 1.01 -7.62 2.15
N GLU A 16 0.79 -7.54 3.45
CA GLU A 16 1.86 -7.47 4.46
C GLU A 16 2.51 -8.83 4.70
N ASN A 17 1.69 -9.88 4.75
CA ASN A 17 2.09 -11.22 5.13
C ASN A 17 2.11 -12.20 3.97
N GLY A 18 1.68 -11.83 2.76
CA GLY A 18 1.70 -12.71 1.59
C GLY A 18 0.75 -13.91 1.72
N CYS A 19 0.77 -14.81 0.74
CA CYS A 19 0.00 -16.05 0.78
C CYS A 19 0.91 -17.29 0.88
N ILE A 20 0.41 -18.32 1.56
CA ILE A 20 1.12 -19.59 1.75
C ILE A 20 0.48 -20.63 0.83
N GLU A 21 1.28 -21.21 -0.05
CA GLU A 21 0.93 -22.41 -0.79
C GLU A 21 1.49 -23.63 -0.05
N GLN A 22 0.57 -24.44 0.48
CA GLN A 22 0.90 -25.71 1.12
C GLN A 22 1.15 -26.76 0.04
N ILE A 23 2.38 -27.27 -0.04
CA ILE A 23 2.75 -28.30 -1.01
C ILE A 23 2.73 -29.64 -0.28
N TYR A 24 1.92 -30.59 -0.78
CA TYR A 24 1.74 -31.93 -0.18
C TYR A 24 3.06 -32.67 0.12
N PHE A 25 4.11 -32.37 -0.64
CA PHE A 25 5.47 -32.86 -0.40
C PHE A 25 6.47 -31.70 -0.54
N GLY A 26 6.73 -30.98 0.56
CA GLY A 26 7.71 -29.90 0.60
C GLY A 26 7.55 -28.98 1.80
N SER A 27 8.36 -27.92 1.84
CA SER A 27 8.13 -26.78 2.74
C SER A 27 7.11 -25.83 2.14
N ASP A 28 6.26 -25.25 2.99
CA ASP A 28 5.35 -24.18 2.62
C ASP A 28 6.06 -23.10 1.81
N LYS A 29 5.46 -22.73 0.67
CA LYS A 29 5.98 -21.67 -0.18
C LYS A 29 5.20 -20.39 0.08
N LYS A 30 5.91 -19.37 0.55
CA LYS A 30 5.36 -18.03 0.76
C LYS A 30 5.50 -17.22 -0.53
N TYR A 31 4.39 -16.67 -1.02
CA TYR A 31 4.37 -15.70 -2.11
C TYR A 31 4.09 -14.33 -1.53
N PHE A 32 4.97 -13.38 -1.84
CA PHE A 32 4.82 -11.99 -1.42
C PHE A 32 4.67 -11.13 -2.66
N TYR A 33 3.67 -10.25 -2.64
CA TYR A 33 3.38 -9.34 -3.74
C TYR A 33 3.20 -7.93 -3.18
N PRO A 34 4.18 -7.03 -3.33
CA PRO A 34 4.04 -5.66 -2.85
C PRO A 34 2.91 -4.97 -3.62
N TYR A 35 2.06 -4.20 -2.95
CA TYR A 35 0.92 -3.52 -3.58
C TYR A 35 1.35 -2.51 -4.66
N TYR A 36 2.56 -1.95 -4.56
CA TYR A 36 3.11 -1.07 -5.59
C TYR A 36 3.73 -1.82 -6.79
N GLY A 37 3.69 -3.16 -6.79
CA GLY A 37 4.18 -4.01 -7.87
C GLY A 37 5.66 -3.74 -8.19
N ARG A 38 5.93 -3.29 -9.41
CA ARG A 38 7.28 -2.97 -9.93
C ARG A 38 7.65 -1.49 -9.82
N LEU A 39 6.73 -0.63 -9.38
CA LEU A 39 7.02 0.79 -9.15
C LEU A 39 7.75 0.97 -7.82
N LYS A 40 8.26 2.18 -7.58
CA LYS A 40 8.57 2.59 -6.21
C LYS A 40 7.27 2.95 -5.51
N GLU A 41 7.22 2.71 -4.21
CA GLU A 41 6.02 2.92 -3.41
C GLU A 41 5.47 4.35 -3.53
N ILE A 42 6.34 5.36 -3.43
CA ILE A 42 5.95 6.77 -3.60
C ILE A 42 5.41 7.03 -5.01
N ASP A 43 6.06 6.51 -6.05
CA ASP A 43 5.61 6.67 -7.44
C ASP A 43 4.25 6.02 -7.68
N PHE A 44 3.97 4.89 -7.04
CA PHE A 44 2.66 4.24 -7.04
C PHE A 44 1.62 5.11 -6.34
N LEU A 45 1.90 5.59 -5.13
CA LEU A 45 0.96 6.40 -4.36
C LEU A 45 0.65 7.74 -5.03
N LYS A 46 1.61 8.37 -5.72
CA LYS A 46 1.39 9.59 -6.53
C LYS A 46 0.38 9.40 -7.67
N ARG A 47 0.09 8.16 -8.07
CA ARG A 47 -0.90 7.88 -9.13
C ARG A 47 -2.33 7.90 -8.61
N ILE A 48 -2.51 7.70 -7.31
CA ILE A 48 -3.82 7.63 -6.64
C ILE A 48 -4.07 8.93 -5.86
N TYR A 49 -3.04 9.45 -5.19
CA TYR A 49 -3.14 10.53 -4.23
C TYR A 49 -2.31 11.75 -4.64
N PRO A 50 -2.81 12.98 -4.45
CA PRO A 50 -2.06 14.20 -4.72
C PRO A 50 -1.11 14.51 -3.54
N LEU A 51 -0.09 13.67 -3.31
CA LEU A 51 0.78 13.69 -2.12
C LEU A 51 1.42 15.07 -1.84
N GLU A 52 1.78 15.80 -2.90
CA GLU A 52 2.39 17.14 -2.80
C GLU A 52 1.42 18.21 -2.27
N ASN A 53 0.11 17.95 -2.35
CA ASN A 53 -0.96 18.83 -1.87
C ASN A 53 -1.60 18.33 -0.55
N MET A 54 -1.21 17.15 -0.07
CA MET A 54 -1.72 16.61 1.18
C MET A 54 -0.98 17.24 2.37
N VAL A 55 -1.76 17.64 3.38
CA VAL A 55 -1.23 18.23 4.61
C VAL A 55 -0.61 17.13 5.47
N THR A 56 0.61 17.37 5.94
CA THR A 56 1.26 16.52 6.95
C THR A 56 0.87 16.98 8.36
N THR A 57 0.85 16.05 9.30
CA THR A 57 0.74 16.35 10.74
C THR A 57 2.10 16.67 11.38
N ASP A 58 3.20 16.39 10.69
CA ASP A 58 4.55 16.66 11.14
C ASP A 58 5.05 17.97 10.53
N GLU A 59 5.08 19.01 11.36
CA GLU A 59 5.46 20.38 10.99
C GLU A 59 6.91 20.52 10.45
N ARG A 60 7.71 19.44 10.49
CA ARG A 60 9.05 19.40 9.87
C ARG A 60 9.00 19.29 8.35
N PHE A 61 7.88 18.87 7.77
CA PHE A 61 7.71 18.67 6.33
C PHE A 61 6.62 19.57 5.76
N ASN A 62 6.72 19.92 4.47
CA ASN A 62 5.73 20.79 3.84
C ASN A 62 4.47 20.02 3.39
N ASN A 63 4.63 18.74 3.05
CA ASN A 63 3.57 17.87 2.56
C ASN A 63 3.90 16.40 2.83
N VAL A 64 2.94 15.53 2.53
CA VAL A 64 3.07 14.08 2.73
C VAL A 64 4.13 13.46 1.82
N ASP A 65 4.39 14.00 0.63
CA ASP A 65 5.43 13.49 -0.27
C ASP A 65 6.84 13.61 0.35
N GLU A 66 7.17 14.77 0.91
CA GLU A 66 8.44 15.01 1.61
C GLU A 66 8.59 14.13 2.85
N GLU A 67 7.53 14.02 3.65
CA GLU A 67 7.50 13.18 4.85
C GLU A 67 7.72 11.69 4.50
N MET A 68 6.98 11.19 3.50
CA MET A 68 7.12 9.82 3.01
C MET A 68 8.54 9.56 2.52
N TRP A 69 9.09 10.43 1.68
CA TRP A 69 10.47 10.28 1.19
C TRP A 69 11.46 10.21 2.35
N GLN A 70 11.31 11.08 3.35
CA GLN A 70 12.19 11.10 4.51
C GLN A 70 12.10 9.80 5.32
N HIS A 71 10.90 9.27 5.53
CA HIS A 71 10.68 8.12 6.40
C HIS A 71 10.87 6.77 5.72
N THR A 72 10.60 6.67 4.41
CA THR A 72 10.67 5.40 3.65
C THR A 72 11.97 5.24 2.86
N ILE A 73 12.63 6.33 2.46
CA ILE A 73 13.84 6.27 1.62
C ILE A 73 15.07 6.76 2.38
N ASN A 74 14.99 7.92 3.05
CA ASN A 74 16.17 8.50 3.70
C ASN A 74 16.51 7.83 5.04
N ASN A 75 15.49 7.56 5.86
CA ASN A 75 15.67 7.01 7.21
C ASN A 75 15.27 5.54 7.35
N ASP A 76 14.43 5.00 6.45
CA ASP A 76 13.90 3.63 6.51
C ASP A 76 13.30 3.27 7.89
N THR A 77 12.41 4.13 8.37
CA THR A 77 11.83 4.06 9.73
C THR A 77 10.37 3.62 9.75
N TRP A 78 9.69 3.64 8.60
CA TRP A 78 8.32 3.17 8.49
C TRP A 78 8.29 1.72 8.03
N ASN A 79 7.45 0.91 8.68
CA ASN A 79 7.26 -0.48 8.29
C ASN A 79 6.54 -0.58 6.95
N PHE A 80 6.81 -1.63 6.18
CA PHE A 80 6.01 -1.97 5.01
C PHE A 80 4.53 -2.09 5.42
N GLY A 81 3.61 -1.58 4.58
CA GLY A 81 2.17 -1.59 4.87
C GLY A 81 1.68 -0.42 5.74
N TRP A 82 2.57 0.52 6.12
CA TRP A 82 2.18 1.71 6.90
C TRP A 82 0.96 2.44 6.31
N VAL A 83 0.83 2.46 4.99
CA VAL A 83 -0.28 3.12 4.26
C VAL A 83 -1.66 2.57 4.63
N PHE A 84 -1.76 1.29 5.02
CA PHE A 84 -3.03 0.66 5.38
C PHE A 84 -3.60 1.17 6.70
N ASN A 85 -2.74 1.69 7.57
CA ASN A 85 -3.09 2.21 8.89
C ASN A 85 -3.08 3.75 8.95
N ASP A 86 -2.68 4.41 7.86
CA ASP A 86 -2.62 5.85 7.78
C ASP A 86 -3.96 6.41 7.31
N SER A 87 -4.66 7.10 8.22
CA SER A 87 -5.99 7.66 7.95
C SER A 87 -6.02 8.67 6.81
N ARG A 88 -4.87 9.23 6.39
CA ARG A 88 -4.81 10.17 5.26
C ARG A 88 -5.12 9.49 3.92
N PHE A 89 -5.00 8.17 3.85
CA PHE A 89 -5.24 7.37 2.65
C PHE A 89 -6.61 6.70 2.65
N ASP A 90 -7.35 6.77 3.76
CA ASP A 90 -8.74 6.29 3.85
C ASP A 90 -8.94 4.81 3.42
N LEU A 91 -7.89 3.99 3.52
CA LEU A 91 -7.95 2.59 3.10
C LEU A 91 -8.69 1.70 4.10
N MET A 92 -8.59 1.98 5.41
CA MET A 92 -9.29 1.20 6.44
C MET A 92 -10.73 1.69 6.62
N ASP A 93 -10.89 2.97 6.96
CA ASP A 93 -12.17 3.54 7.42
C ASP A 93 -12.91 4.38 6.37
N GLY A 94 -12.34 4.49 5.17
CA GLY A 94 -12.90 5.28 4.08
C GLY A 94 -13.91 4.53 3.21
N PRO A 95 -14.49 5.22 2.20
CA PRO A 95 -15.47 4.61 1.31
C PRO A 95 -14.86 3.46 0.50
N ASP A 96 -15.66 2.45 0.18
CA ASP A 96 -15.23 1.29 -0.64
C ASP A 96 -14.59 1.72 -1.96
N SER A 97 -15.01 2.85 -2.53
CA SER A 97 -14.41 3.40 -3.76
C SER A 97 -12.92 3.70 -3.61
N THR A 98 -12.46 4.21 -2.47
CA THR A 98 -11.05 4.50 -2.23
C THR A 98 -10.22 3.22 -2.25
N LEU A 99 -10.69 2.17 -1.57
CA LEU A 99 -10.03 0.87 -1.57
C LEU A 99 -10.06 0.23 -2.97
N LEU A 100 -11.18 0.34 -3.69
CA LEU A 100 -11.30 -0.19 -5.05
C LEU A 100 -10.36 0.53 -6.03
N GLU A 101 -10.24 1.86 -5.95
CA GLU A 101 -9.28 2.63 -6.75
C GLU A 101 -7.85 2.19 -6.47
N PHE A 102 -7.50 2.02 -5.19
CA PHE A 102 -6.20 1.49 -4.79
C PHE A 102 -5.94 0.11 -5.40
N LEU A 103 -6.85 -0.84 -5.23
CA LEU A 103 -6.73 -2.20 -5.76
C LEU A 103 -6.66 -2.22 -7.30
N CYS A 104 -7.43 -1.37 -7.98
CA CYS A 104 -7.34 -1.20 -9.43
C CYS A 104 -5.93 -0.75 -9.85
N GLU A 105 -5.29 0.15 -9.11
CA GLU A 105 -3.93 0.60 -9.40
C GLU A 105 -2.88 -0.47 -9.09
N VAL A 106 -3.06 -1.29 -8.04
CA VAL A 106 -2.19 -2.45 -7.75
C VAL A 106 -2.07 -3.37 -8.96
N PHE A 107 -3.20 -3.66 -9.62
CA PHE A 107 -3.25 -4.55 -10.77
C PHE A 107 -3.15 -3.83 -12.12
N HIS A 108 -2.93 -2.50 -12.12
CA HIS A 108 -2.80 -1.73 -13.35
C HIS A 108 -1.54 -2.16 -14.13
N PRO A 109 -1.58 -2.28 -15.48
CA PRO A 109 -0.44 -2.72 -16.30
C PRO A 109 0.89 -2.04 -15.98
N ILE A 110 0.87 -0.73 -15.68
CA ILE A 110 2.09 0.02 -15.35
C ILE A 110 2.76 -0.47 -14.05
N SER A 111 1.95 -0.93 -13.09
CA SER A 111 2.37 -1.46 -11.80
C SER A 111 2.91 -2.88 -11.94
N ILE A 112 2.43 -3.63 -12.94
CA ILE A 112 2.75 -5.06 -13.09
C ILE A 112 3.77 -5.39 -14.20
N THR A 113 3.94 -4.56 -15.23
CA THR A 113 4.66 -4.92 -16.48
C THR A 113 5.80 -4.00 -16.92
N GLN A 114 6.53 -3.30 -16.02
CA GLN A 114 7.84 -2.80 -16.46
C GLN A 114 8.80 -3.98 -16.71
N GLY A 115 9.15 -4.14 -18.00
CA GLY A 115 10.08 -5.11 -18.56
C GLY A 115 11.48 -4.54 -18.76
#